data_AF-A0A8E2JQM9-F1
#
_entry.id   AF-A0A8E2JQM9-F1
#
_cell.length_a   1.000
_cell.length_b   1.000
_cell.length_c   1.000
_cell.angle_alpha   90.00
_cell.angle_beta   90.00
_cell.angle_gamma   90.00
#
_symmetry.space_group_name_H-M   'P 1'
#
loop_
_entity.id
_entity.type
_entity.pdbx_description
1 polymer ?
#
loop_
_entity_poly.entity_id
_entity_poly.type
_entity_poly.pdbx_seq_one_letter_code
_entity_poly.pdbx_strand_id
1 'polypeptide(L)'
;MDFTRLKAVSYDDPDRPGKKITRVYYQVNSQIRESCFDDDNGWYVRGGDVVAANAKPRSPISATIHADGKMTSIFYIDSANRLCRRVRTTAKAGDKGEWLDGSVGQPSFAMSSASQLSAVRTDEDEENLRVFYQSTDNRVRGIVSEGDKGVWVPSDLVLDGALPGTSLCAVAGAYQVRLYYQGIDKTIREHFSDPDTSWKASRIKTYSADDKAPITGVAWNYTAGQLQIRVFTLQNNVLVELIYDRGRGGWITNVASTGQVSISGTNPVQASALASVGLNQNGKFTIFYQPSKGVIAQYDSDFKRVQLGIPTARD
;
A
#
# COMPACT_ATOMS: atom_id res chain seq x y z
N MET A 1 10.44 17.86 -9.40
CA MET A 1 8.99 18.15 -9.29
C MET A 1 8.45 16.96 -8.55
N ASP A 2 8.39 17.01 -7.23
CA ASP A 2 8.46 15.77 -6.46
C ASP A 2 7.07 15.33 -6.04
N PHE A 3 6.54 14.38 -6.82
CA PHE A 3 5.42 13.56 -6.40
C PHE A 3 5.83 12.78 -5.16
N THR A 4 5.01 12.86 -4.14
CA THR A 4 5.18 12.15 -2.90
C THR A 4 4.77 10.69 -3.07
N ARG A 5 5.40 9.78 -2.31
CA ARG A 5 4.90 8.42 -2.20
C ARG A 5 3.70 8.45 -1.25
N LEU A 6 2.66 7.71 -1.61
CA LEU A 6 1.41 7.67 -0.87
C LEU A 6 1.17 6.27 -0.33
N LYS A 7 0.63 6.20 0.88
CA LYS A 7 0.00 4.99 1.39
C LYS A 7 -1.23 5.39 2.19
N ALA A 8 -2.25 4.55 2.18
CA ALA A 8 -3.45 4.77 2.95
C ALA A 8 -3.86 3.50 3.65
N VAL A 9 -4.55 3.68 4.78
CA VAL A 9 -5.16 2.60 5.55
C VAL A 9 -6.55 3.04 6.00
N SER A 10 -7.47 2.11 6.10
CA SER A 10 -8.81 2.39 6.61
C SER A 10 -9.34 1.21 7.41
N TYR A 11 -10.11 1.53 8.44
CA TYR A 11 -10.73 0.57 9.34
C TYR A 11 -12.03 1.15 9.87
N ASP A 12 -12.90 0.28 10.33
CA ASP A 12 -14.13 0.68 11.00
C ASP A 12 -13.82 1.00 12.46
N ASP A 13 -14.52 1.97 13.03
CA ASP A 13 -14.33 2.37 14.42
C ASP A 13 -15.05 1.36 15.34
N PRO A 14 -14.32 0.54 16.12
CA PRO A 14 -14.92 -0.44 17.02
C PRO A 14 -15.75 0.19 18.13
N ASP A 15 -15.45 1.44 18.52
CA ASP A 15 -16.18 2.16 19.57
C ASP A 15 -17.40 2.89 19.00
N ARG A 16 -17.49 3.06 17.67
CA ARG A 16 -18.59 3.74 16.98
C ARG A 16 -19.02 2.93 15.73
N PRO A 17 -19.88 1.90 15.88
CA PRO A 17 -20.28 1.04 14.77
C PRO A 17 -20.80 1.81 13.55
N GLY A 18 -20.32 1.43 12.38
CA GLY A 18 -20.67 2.07 11.11
C GLY A 18 -19.89 3.36 10.80
N LYS A 19 -19.09 3.87 11.75
CA LYS A 19 -18.18 4.98 11.50
C LYS A 19 -16.87 4.48 10.92
N LYS A 20 -16.31 5.23 9.98
CA LYS A 20 -15.04 4.91 9.35
C LYS A 20 -13.93 5.85 9.79
N ILE A 21 -12.74 5.26 9.88
CA ILE A 21 -11.49 5.98 10.05
C ILE A 21 -10.58 5.68 8.85
N THR A 22 -10.04 6.73 8.24
CA THR A 22 -9.03 6.63 7.17
C THR A 22 -7.80 7.45 7.52
N ARG A 23 -6.62 6.95 7.18
CA ARG A 23 -5.35 7.67 7.31
C ARG A 23 -4.61 7.61 6.00
N VAL A 24 -4.04 8.74 5.59
CA VAL A 24 -3.20 8.86 4.39
C VAL A 24 -1.83 9.36 4.82
N TYR A 25 -0.82 8.59 4.47
CA TYR A 25 0.59 8.85 4.73
C TYR A 25 1.26 9.34 3.46
N TYR A 26 2.02 10.41 3.61
CA TYR A 26 2.72 11.05 2.51
C TYR A 26 4.01 11.69 3.00
N GLN A 27 4.95 11.86 2.09
CA GLN A 27 6.19 12.58 2.35
C GLN A 27 6.09 14.08 2.01
N VAL A 28 6.59 14.93 2.90
CA VAL A 28 6.91 16.35 2.68
C VAL A 28 8.36 16.57 3.11
N ASN A 29 9.24 16.97 2.20
CA ASN A 29 10.68 17.05 2.43
C ASN A 29 11.23 15.70 2.94
N SER A 30 11.97 15.68 4.05
CA SER A 30 12.45 14.44 4.70
C SER A 30 11.44 13.83 5.68
N GLN A 31 10.26 14.43 5.81
CA GLN A 31 9.27 14.03 6.80
C GLN A 31 8.19 13.16 6.17
N ILE A 32 7.80 12.08 6.84
CA ILE A 32 6.54 11.38 6.57
C ILE A 32 5.49 12.01 7.46
N ARG A 33 4.35 12.36 6.87
CA ARG A 33 3.22 13.01 7.52
C ARG A 33 1.94 12.20 7.38
N GLU A 34 0.95 12.52 8.20
CA GLU A 34 -0.36 11.86 8.23
C GLU A 34 -1.48 12.88 8.07
N SER A 35 -2.42 12.60 7.16
CA SER A 35 -3.74 13.22 7.13
C SER A 35 -4.78 12.20 7.56
N CYS A 36 -5.75 12.65 8.34
CA CYS A 36 -6.76 11.84 8.99
C CYS A 36 -8.13 12.16 8.43
N PHE A 37 -8.96 11.13 8.28
CA PHE A 37 -10.39 11.27 8.07
C PHE A 37 -11.13 10.48 9.15
N ASP A 38 -12.23 11.06 9.62
CA ASP A 38 -13.32 10.36 10.28
C ASP A 38 -14.64 11.04 9.94
N ASP A 39 -15.75 10.33 10.07
CA ASP A 39 -17.06 10.83 9.60
C ASP A 39 -17.57 12.06 10.36
N ASP A 40 -17.02 12.36 11.54
CA ASP A 40 -17.46 13.48 12.36
C ASP A 40 -16.68 14.77 12.03
N ASN A 41 -15.39 14.64 11.70
CA ASN A 41 -14.50 15.78 11.45
C ASN A 41 -14.16 15.99 9.96
N GLY A 42 -14.49 15.03 9.09
CA GLY A 42 -13.99 15.03 7.72
C GLY A 42 -12.48 14.87 7.69
N TRP A 43 -11.81 15.48 6.70
CA TRP A 43 -10.35 15.44 6.59
C TRP A 43 -9.68 16.51 7.46
N TYR A 44 -8.67 16.11 8.24
CA TYR A 44 -7.88 16.99 9.10
C TYR A 44 -6.43 16.50 9.25
N VAL A 45 -5.58 17.37 9.80
CA VAL A 45 -4.20 17.06 10.17
C VAL A 45 -4.10 17.15 11.69
N ARG A 46 -3.43 16.17 12.33
CA ARG A 46 -3.22 16.18 13.79
C ARG A 46 -1.98 17.00 14.12
N GLY A 47 -2.06 17.86 15.13
CA GLY A 47 -0.93 18.72 15.51
C GLY A 47 0.36 17.92 15.77
N GLY A 48 1.44 18.26 15.05
CA GLY A 48 2.72 17.55 15.05
C GLY A 48 2.76 16.31 14.14
N ASP A 49 1.94 16.28 13.09
CA ASP A 49 1.71 15.27 12.03
C ASP A 49 2.91 14.49 11.46
N VAL A 50 4.12 14.75 11.93
CA VAL A 50 5.34 14.04 11.58
C VAL A 50 5.34 12.63 12.18
N VAL A 51 5.16 11.65 11.31
CA VAL A 51 5.33 10.22 11.59
C VAL A 51 6.81 9.85 11.71
N ALA A 52 7.63 10.38 10.81
CA ALA A 52 9.07 10.19 10.74
C ALA A 52 9.75 11.45 10.19
N ALA A 53 10.96 11.78 10.64
CA ALA A 53 11.65 13.03 10.25
C ALA A 53 12.87 12.84 9.32
N ASN A 54 13.29 11.60 9.09
CA ASN A 54 14.55 11.23 8.45
C ASN A 54 14.38 10.37 7.18
N ALA A 55 13.22 10.41 6.53
CA ALA A 55 12.99 9.67 5.30
C ALA A 55 13.84 10.24 4.15
N LYS A 56 14.45 9.37 3.32
CA LYS A 56 15.15 9.84 2.11
C LYS A 56 14.19 10.54 1.15
N PRO A 57 14.64 11.45 0.28
CA PRO A 57 13.76 12.02 -0.75
C PRO A 57 13.07 10.94 -1.59
N ARG A 58 11.75 11.03 -1.71
CA ARG A 58 10.89 10.04 -2.40
C ARG A 58 10.97 8.64 -1.77
N SER A 59 11.10 8.59 -0.44
CA SER A 59 11.11 7.34 0.31
C SER A 59 9.80 6.58 0.05
N PRO A 60 9.86 5.28 -0.29
CA PRO A 60 8.64 4.48 -0.35
C PRO A 60 7.99 4.41 1.03
N ILE A 61 6.66 4.42 1.06
CA ILE A 61 5.88 4.35 2.28
C ILE A 61 4.98 3.12 2.17
N SER A 62 4.99 2.27 3.19
CA SER A 62 3.97 1.25 3.37
C SER A 62 3.42 1.29 4.79
N ALA A 63 2.19 0.82 4.97
CA ALA A 63 1.46 0.93 6.21
C ALA A 63 0.66 -0.34 6.46
N THR A 64 0.60 -0.75 7.72
CA THR A 64 -0.28 -1.81 8.21
C THR A 64 -1.06 -1.31 9.42
N ILE A 65 -2.21 -1.92 9.67
CA ILE A 65 -3.10 -1.63 10.78
C ILE A 65 -3.42 -2.93 11.51
N HIS A 66 -3.56 -2.84 12.82
CA HIS A 66 -3.79 -3.93 13.74
C HIS A 66 -4.67 -3.47 14.92
N ALA A 67 -5.21 -4.42 15.68
CA ALA A 67 -6.02 -4.21 16.87
C ALA A 67 -7.17 -3.21 16.62
N ASP A 68 -7.92 -3.43 15.55
CA ASP A 68 -9.03 -2.57 15.11
C ASP A 68 -8.62 -1.08 14.97
N GLY A 69 -7.42 -0.86 14.45
CA GLY A 69 -6.86 0.47 14.25
C GLY A 69 -6.21 1.10 15.48
N LYS A 70 -6.14 0.38 16.60
CA LYS A 70 -5.38 0.79 17.80
C LYS A 70 -3.88 0.70 17.61
N MET A 71 -3.40 -0.04 16.61
CA MET A 71 -1.99 -0.12 16.29
C MET A 71 -1.77 0.11 14.79
N THR A 72 -0.86 1.02 14.45
CA THR A 72 -0.46 1.30 13.06
C THR A 72 1.05 1.21 12.93
N SER A 73 1.54 0.51 11.92
CA SER A 73 2.97 0.47 11.58
C SER A 73 3.22 1.12 10.23
N ILE A 74 4.22 2.00 10.15
CA ILE A 74 4.67 2.67 8.92
C ILE A 74 6.09 2.23 8.61
N PHE A 75 6.29 1.70 7.42
CA PHE A 75 7.56 1.28 6.88
C PHE A 75 8.05 2.27 5.85
N TYR A 76 9.32 2.63 5.95
CA TYR A 76 9.96 3.57 5.04
C TYR A 76 11.46 3.33 4.95
N ILE A 77 12.11 4.05 4.05
CA ILE A 77 13.56 4.05 3.91
C ILE A 77 14.13 5.39 4.39
N ASP A 78 15.08 5.37 5.32
CA ASP A 78 15.74 6.58 5.81
C ASP A 78 16.79 7.14 4.83
N SER A 79 17.36 8.30 5.16
CA SER A 79 18.41 8.96 4.39
C SER A 79 19.68 8.13 4.20
N ALA A 80 19.92 7.11 5.05
CA ALA A 80 21.02 6.17 4.96
C ALA A 80 20.66 4.90 4.16
N ASN A 81 19.51 4.88 3.48
CA ASN A 81 18.96 3.72 2.78
C ASN A 81 18.69 2.49 3.66
N ARG A 82 18.41 2.70 4.96
CA ARG A 82 18.01 1.62 5.88
C ARG A 82 16.50 1.49 5.94
N LEU A 83 16.02 0.26 6.13
CA LEU A 83 14.60 0.02 6.36
C LEU A 83 14.25 0.45 7.79
N CYS A 84 13.22 1.27 7.93
CA CYS A 84 12.76 1.80 9.20
C CYS A 84 11.28 1.48 9.40
N ARG A 85 10.88 1.34 10.67
CA ARG A 85 9.49 1.14 11.10
C ARG A 85 9.15 2.17 12.17
N ARG A 86 8.04 2.87 12.01
CA ARG A 86 7.40 3.67 13.07
C ARG A 86 6.13 2.98 13.50
N VAL A 87 5.88 2.92 14.80
CA VAL A 87 4.70 2.30 15.36
C VAL A 87 3.95 3.33 16.18
N ARG A 88 2.64 3.39 15.99
CA ARG A 88 1.72 4.10 16.87
C ARG A 88 0.79 3.09 17.51
N THR A 89 0.70 3.14 18.82
CA THR A 89 -0.30 2.39 19.61
C THR A 89 -1.19 3.38 20.35
N THR A 90 -2.48 3.09 20.41
CA THR A 90 -3.50 3.93 21.04
C THR A 90 -4.43 3.12 21.93
N ALA A 91 -5.07 3.80 22.89
CA ALA A 91 -6.09 3.18 23.74
C ALA A 91 -7.38 2.90 22.94
N LYS A 92 -7.81 3.89 22.12
CA LYS A 92 -8.95 3.78 21.23
C LYS A 92 -8.55 3.94 19.77
N ALA A 93 -9.35 3.36 18.91
CA ALA A 93 -9.18 3.49 17.47
C ALA A 93 -9.24 4.97 17.09
N GLY A 94 -8.22 5.42 16.36
CA GLY A 94 -8.13 6.81 15.98
C GLY A 94 -7.75 7.78 17.10
N ASP A 95 -7.29 7.41 18.30
CA ASP A 95 -6.65 8.42 19.17
C ASP A 95 -5.35 8.95 18.55
N LYS A 96 -4.84 10.09 19.03
CA LYS A 96 -3.60 10.70 18.52
C LYS A 96 -2.41 9.73 18.59
N GLY A 97 -2.24 9.09 19.75
CA GLY A 97 -1.09 8.24 20.09
C GLY A 97 0.24 8.97 20.02
N GLU A 98 1.31 8.26 20.31
CA GLU A 98 2.69 8.67 20.03
C GLU A 98 3.28 7.74 18.96
N TRP A 99 4.05 8.32 18.04
CA TRP A 99 4.86 7.54 17.11
C TRP A 99 6.19 7.20 17.76
N LEU A 100 6.50 5.91 17.84
CA LEU A 100 7.74 5.37 18.38
C LEU A 100 8.53 4.63 17.29
N ASP A 101 9.83 4.49 17.48
CA ASP A 101 10.62 3.60 16.62
C ASP A 101 10.24 2.15 16.90
N GLY A 102 9.84 1.44 15.86
CA GLY A 102 9.54 0.02 15.91
C GLY A 102 10.75 -0.82 15.50
N SER A 103 10.90 -2.00 16.10
CA SER A 103 11.87 -2.99 15.63
C SER A 103 11.53 -3.43 14.20
N VAL A 104 12.54 -3.41 13.33
CA VAL A 104 12.50 -4.00 11.99
C VAL A 104 13.87 -4.57 11.64
N GLY A 105 13.89 -5.82 11.17
CA GLY A 105 15.11 -6.47 10.68
C GLY A 105 15.64 -5.75 9.46
N GLN A 106 16.96 -5.65 9.35
CA GLN A 106 17.57 -5.16 8.13
C GLN A 106 17.62 -6.28 7.08
N PRO A 107 17.28 -5.97 5.82
CA PRO A 107 17.44 -6.90 4.71
C PRO A 107 18.85 -7.51 4.65
N SER A 108 18.95 -8.84 4.46
CA SER A 108 20.23 -9.52 4.23
C SER A 108 20.89 -9.12 2.90
N PHE A 109 20.10 -8.60 1.97
CA PHE A 109 20.56 -8.05 0.69
C PHE A 109 20.31 -6.55 0.68
N ALA A 110 21.29 -5.78 0.23
CA ALA A 110 21.16 -4.33 0.12
C ALA A 110 19.93 -3.96 -0.72
N MET A 111 19.11 -3.04 -0.21
CA MET A 111 17.96 -2.52 -0.94
C MET A 111 18.42 -1.62 -2.09
N SER A 112 17.75 -1.72 -3.24
CA SER A 112 17.93 -0.77 -4.32
C SER A 112 17.53 0.64 -3.87
N SER A 113 18.27 1.66 -4.30
CA SER A 113 17.92 3.06 -4.03
C SER A 113 16.57 3.44 -4.65
N ALA A 114 16.15 2.73 -5.71
CA ALA A 114 14.86 2.88 -6.38
C ALA A 114 13.77 1.93 -5.83
N SER A 115 14.08 1.07 -4.85
CA SER A 115 13.13 0.11 -4.28
C SER A 115 11.86 0.81 -3.83
N GLN A 116 10.72 0.20 -4.18
CA GLN A 116 9.45 0.47 -3.53
C GLN A 116 9.30 -0.47 -2.33
N LEU A 117 8.30 -0.23 -1.48
CA LEU A 117 7.97 -1.08 -0.35
C LEU A 117 6.51 -1.47 -0.40
N SER A 118 6.21 -2.70 0.02
CA SER A 118 4.86 -3.09 0.38
C SER A 118 4.90 -3.92 1.65
N ALA A 119 4.01 -3.63 2.58
CA ALA A 119 3.88 -4.32 3.84
C ALA A 119 2.45 -4.80 4.03
N VAL A 120 2.29 -6.00 4.57
CA VAL A 120 1.01 -6.62 4.89
C VAL A 120 1.09 -7.33 6.22
N ARG A 121 -0.07 -7.54 6.83
CA ARG A 121 -0.26 -8.39 8.00
C ARG A 121 -0.99 -9.65 7.57
N THR A 122 -0.52 -10.83 7.97
CA THR A 122 -1.08 -12.11 7.48
C THR A 122 -2.01 -12.81 8.44
N ASP A 123 -2.03 -12.41 9.70
CA ASP A 123 -2.83 -12.99 10.78
C ASP A 123 -3.75 -11.95 11.40
N GLU A 124 -4.80 -12.37 12.10
CA GLU A 124 -5.68 -11.54 12.91
C GLU A 124 -5.13 -11.26 14.32
N ASP A 125 -4.36 -12.18 14.91
CA ASP A 125 -4.02 -12.11 16.35
C ASP A 125 -2.56 -11.75 16.71
N GLU A 126 -1.64 -11.53 15.76
CA GLU A 126 -0.25 -11.15 16.10
C GLU A 126 0.42 -10.21 15.08
N GLU A 127 1.60 -9.66 15.43
CA GLU A 127 2.50 -8.85 14.58
C GLU A 127 3.16 -9.65 13.42
N ASN A 128 2.41 -10.57 12.81
CA ASN A 128 2.81 -11.34 11.63
C ASN A 128 2.85 -10.44 10.40
N LEU A 129 3.97 -9.71 10.28
CA LEU A 129 4.20 -8.70 9.28
C LEU A 129 5.11 -9.26 8.20
N ARG A 130 4.80 -8.93 6.94
CA ARG A 130 5.68 -9.18 5.81
C ARG A 130 5.98 -7.87 5.12
N VAL A 131 7.26 -7.61 4.85
CA VAL A 131 7.72 -6.41 4.13
C VAL A 131 8.47 -6.85 2.88
N PHE A 132 7.99 -6.39 1.73
CA PHE A 132 8.55 -6.66 0.42
C PHE A 132 9.34 -5.47 -0.09
N TYR A 133 10.49 -5.75 -0.69
CA TYR A 133 11.41 -4.75 -1.24
C TYR A 133 12.11 -5.32 -2.47
N GLN A 134 12.81 -4.45 -3.20
CA GLN A 134 13.68 -4.83 -4.31
C GLN A 134 15.15 -4.63 -3.92
N SER A 135 15.97 -5.66 -4.04
CA SER A 135 17.40 -5.60 -3.77
C SER A 135 18.18 -4.99 -4.95
N THR A 136 19.47 -4.69 -4.73
CA THR A 136 20.38 -4.12 -5.74
C THR A 136 20.63 -5.04 -6.95
N ASP A 137 20.37 -6.34 -6.82
CA ASP A 137 20.36 -7.33 -7.92
C ASP A 137 19.02 -7.34 -8.70
N ASN A 138 18.13 -6.37 -8.42
CA ASN A 138 16.79 -6.21 -9.00
C ASN A 138 15.78 -7.32 -8.66
N ARG A 139 16.12 -8.24 -7.74
CA ARG A 139 15.19 -9.26 -7.26
C ARG A 139 14.21 -8.68 -6.26
N VAL A 140 12.96 -9.15 -6.29
CA VAL A 140 11.98 -8.82 -5.24
C VAL A 140 12.12 -9.86 -4.13
N ARG A 141 12.22 -9.39 -2.89
CA ARG A 141 12.48 -10.19 -1.70
C ARG A 141 11.55 -9.76 -0.57
N GLY A 142 11.45 -10.60 0.45
CA GLY A 142 10.70 -10.31 1.67
C GLY A 142 11.56 -10.41 2.92
N ILE A 143 11.15 -9.70 3.97
CA ILE A 143 11.45 -10.04 5.37
C ILE A 143 10.13 -10.23 6.10
N VAL A 144 10.12 -11.10 7.10
CA VAL A 144 8.94 -11.44 7.88
C VAL A 144 9.24 -11.27 9.37
N SER A 145 8.26 -10.78 10.12
CA SER A 145 8.23 -10.84 11.58
C SER A 145 7.35 -12.00 11.96
N GLU A 146 7.88 -12.94 12.75
CA GLU A 146 7.13 -14.12 13.22
C GLU A 146 6.77 -13.93 14.70
N GLY A 147 5.48 -13.66 14.93
CA GLY A 147 4.82 -13.59 16.24
C GLY A 147 5.32 -12.51 17.21
N ASP A 148 4.88 -12.64 18.47
CA ASP A 148 5.07 -11.68 19.57
C ASP A 148 6.53 -11.40 19.95
N LYS A 149 7.47 -12.23 19.48
CA LYS A 149 8.89 -12.08 19.79
C LYS A 149 9.55 -10.95 19.00
N GLY A 150 8.87 -10.40 17.98
CA GLY A 150 9.38 -9.30 17.17
C GLY A 150 10.68 -9.63 16.42
N VAL A 151 10.93 -10.93 16.19
CA VAL A 151 12.12 -11.41 15.48
C VAL A 151 11.85 -11.31 13.99
N TRP A 152 12.75 -10.62 13.30
CA TRP A 152 12.68 -10.48 11.84
C TRP A 152 13.64 -11.44 11.16
N VAL A 153 13.12 -12.20 10.20
CA VAL A 153 13.90 -13.16 9.40
C VAL A 153 13.66 -12.92 7.91
N PRO A 154 14.59 -13.33 7.03
CA PRO A 154 14.35 -13.32 5.59
C PRO A 154 13.13 -14.18 5.21
N SER A 155 12.30 -13.70 4.30
CA SER A 155 11.28 -14.54 3.66
C SER A 155 11.94 -15.51 2.69
N ASP A 156 11.30 -16.65 2.49
CA ASP A 156 11.54 -17.59 1.39
C ASP A 156 11.26 -17.00 -0.02
N LEU A 157 10.64 -15.82 -0.12
CA LEU A 157 10.38 -15.13 -1.39
C LEU A 157 11.66 -14.61 -2.05
N VAL A 158 11.94 -15.10 -3.25
CA VAL A 158 12.92 -14.52 -4.17
C VAL A 158 12.35 -14.53 -5.59
N LEU A 159 12.06 -13.34 -6.14
CA LEU A 159 11.50 -13.19 -7.48
C LEU A 159 12.48 -12.53 -8.44
N ASP A 160 12.65 -13.16 -9.59
CA ASP A 160 13.47 -12.67 -10.70
C ASP A 160 12.60 -12.01 -11.78
N GLY A 161 13.22 -11.24 -12.67
CA GLY A 161 12.54 -10.63 -13.81
C GLY A 161 11.57 -9.49 -13.46
N ALA A 162 11.66 -8.94 -12.24
CA ALA A 162 10.97 -7.71 -11.87
C ALA A 162 11.65 -6.50 -12.52
N LEU A 163 10.86 -5.53 -12.95
CA LEU A 163 11.37 -4.27 -13.49
C LEU A 163 12.13 -3.50 -12.38
N PRO A 164 13.35 -3.00 -12.63
CA PRO A 164 14.07 -2.17 -11.66
C PRO A 164 13.27 -0.92 -11.26
N GLY A 165 13.02 -0.76 -9.96
CA GLY A 165 12.19 0.30 -9.38
C GLY A 165 10.69 0.08 -9.53
N THR A 166 10.23 -1.15 -9.84
CA THR A 166 8.80 -1.47 -9.91
C THR A 166 8.05 -1.08 -8.65
N SER A 167 6.81 -0.64 -8.81
CA SER A 167 5.86 -0.60 -7.69
C SER A 167 5.64 -2.01 -7.15
N LEU A 168 5.47 -2.11 -5.83
CA LEU A 168 5.10 -3.34 -5.14
C LEU A 168 3.76 -3.11 -4.47
N CYS A 169 2.85 -4.06 -4.63
CA CYS A 169 1.57 -4.05 -3.92
C CYS A 169 1.30 -5.44 -3.38
N ALA A 170 1.24 -5.56 -2.06
CA ALA A 170 0.80 -6.76 -1.41
C ALA A 170 -0.57 -6.54 -0.76
N VAL A 171 -1.39 -7.58 -0.81
CA VAL A 171 -2.65 -7.70 -0.08
C VAL A 171 -2.63 -9.03 0.68
N ALA A 172 -3.23 -9.07 1.86
CA ALA A 172 -3.27 -10.27 2.68
C ALA A 172 -4.56 -10.38 3.49
N GLY A 173 -4.91 -11.61 3.85
CA GLY A 173 -6.00 -11.96 4.76
C GLY A 173 -6.27 -13.46 4.77
N ALA A 174 -6.77 -13.99 5.88
CA ALA A 174 -6.89 -15.43 6.14
C ALA A 174 -5.59 -16.20 5.79
N TYR A 175 -4.44 -15.70 6.26
CA TYR A 175 -3.10 -16.25 6.02
C TYR A 175 -2.65 -16.33 4.55
N GLN A 176 -3.46 -15.85 3.62
CA GLN A 176 -3.13 -15.74 2.20
C GLN A 176 -2.45 -14.40 1.93
N VAL A 177 -1.40 -14.41 1.11
CA VAL A 177 -0.72 -13.22 0.61
C VAL A 177 -0.69 -13.23 -0.91
N ARG A 178 -0.96 -12.09 -1.52
CA ARG A 178 -0.73 -11.83 -2.94
C ARG A 178 0.23 -10.66 -3.08
N LEU A 179 1.20 -10.76 -3.97
CA LEU A 179 2.17 -9.72 -4.29
C LEU A 179 2.13 -9.43 -5.79
N TYR A 180 1.87 -8.17 -6.10
CA TYR A 180 1.82 -7.62 -7.45
C TYR A 180 3.01 -6.72 -7.72
N TYR A 181 3.57 -6.85 -8.91
CA TYR A 181 4.71 -6.07 -9.40
C TYR A 181 4.71 -6.04 -10.92
N GLN A 182 5.51 -5.18 -11.52
CA GLN A 182 5.72 -5.10 -12.96
C GLN A 182 6.96 -5.92 -13.35
N GLY A 183 6.83 -6.80 -14.34
CA GLY A 183 7.94 -7.51 -14.95
C GLY A 183 8.76 -6.61 -15.89
N ILE A 184 9.96 -7.06 -16.25
CA ILE A 184 10.83 -6.38 -17.24
C ILE A 184 10.15 -6.18 -18.61
N ASP A 185 9.17 -7.01 -18.92
CA ASP A 185 8.30 -6.95 -20.11
C ASP A 185 7.13 -5.97 -19.96
N LYS A 186 7.14 -5.16 -18.88
CA LYS A 186 6.12 -4.17 -18.52
C LYS A 186 4.74 -4.74 -18.22
N THR A 187 4.64 -6.06 -18.02
CA THR A 187 3.40 -6.73 -17.65
C THR A 187 3.24 -6.79 -16.14
N ILE A 188 2.00 -6.69 -15.65
CA ILE A 188 1.68 -6.91 -14.24
C ILE A 188 1.75 -8.41 -13.95
N ARG A 189 2.51 -8.76 -12.91
CA ARG A 189 2.71 -10.13 -12.43
C ARG A 189 2.16 -10.26 -11.03
N GLU A 190 1.75 -11.48 -10.70
CA GLU A 190 1.30 -11.87 -9.36
C GLU A 190 2.08 -13.08 -8.90
N HIS A 191 2.59 -13.01 -7.67
CA HIS A 191 2.99 -14.19 -6.89
C HIS A 191 2.13 -14.27 -5.64
N PHE A 192 1.88 -15.49 -5.18
CA PHE A 192 1.05 -15.73 -4.01
C PHE A 192 1.61 -16.81 -3.11
N SER A 193 1.27 -16.72 -1.83
CA SER A 193 1.43 -17.78 -0.84
C SER A 193 0.09 -17.93 -0.14
N ASP A 194 -0.47 -19.14 -0.22
CA ASP A 194 -1.63 -19.59 0.55
C ASP A 194 -1.14 -20.32 1.82
N PRO A 195 -2.02 -20.53 2.83
CA PRO A 195 -1.70 -21.38 3.97
C PRO A 195 -1.02 -22.68 3.50
N ASP A 196 0.08 -23.03 4.16
CA ASP A 196 0.85 -24.27 3.92
C ASP A 196 1.48 -24.38 2.51
N THR A 197 1.59 -23.28 1.77
CA THR A 197 2.24 -23.26 0.45
C THR A 197 3.39 -22.27 0.38
N SER A 198 4.48 -22.70 -0.26
CA SER A 198 5.53 -21.79 -0.72
C SER A 198 5.00 -20.84 -1.80
N TRP A 199 5.74 -19.76 -2.03
CA TRP A 199 5.41 -18.79 -3.06
C TRP A 199 5.31 -19.42 -4.45
N LYS A 200 4.21 -19.13 -5.13
CA LYS A 200 3.91 -19.60 -6.48
C LYS A 200 3.58 -18.44 -7.39
N ALA A 201 3.99 -18.56 -8.65
CA ALA A 201 3.49 -17.68 -9.70
C ALA A 201 1.98 -17.93 -9.90
N SER A 202 1.20 -16.86 -10.01
CA SER A 202 -0.22 -16.96 -10.32
C SER A 202 -0.49 -17.00 -11.83
N ARG A 203 -1.75 -17.26 -12.17
CA ARG A 203 -2.30 -17.18 -13.53
C ARG A 203 -3.02 -15.84 -13.76
N ILE A 204 -2.49 -14.74 -13.21
CA ILE A 204 -2.96 -13.42 -13.62
C ILE A 204 -2.80 -13.31 -15.13
N LYS A 205 -3.85 -12.82 -15.80
CA LYS A 205 -3.81 -12.65 -17.25
C LYS A 205 -2.79 -11.56 -17.57
N THR A 206 -1.98 -11.80 -18.59
CA THR A 206 -0.94 -10.86 -19.02
C THR A 206 -1.57 -9.51 -19.32
N TYR A 207 -1.12 -8.48 -18.60
CA TYR A 207 -1.61 -7.12 -18.76
C TYR A 207 -0.46 -6.13 -18.75
N SER A 208 -0.30 -5.37 -19.83
CA SER A 208 0.74 -4.35 -19.95
C SER A 208 0.32 -3.04 -19.28
N ALA A 209 1.18 -2.51 -18.43
CA ALA A 209 1.02 -1.21 -17.78
C ALA A 209 2.08 -0.20 -18.29
N ASP A 210 1.92 1.07 -17.93
CA ASP A 210 2.92 2.10 -18.19
C ASP A 210 4.26 1.75 -17.52
N ASP A 211 5.37 2.27 -18.04
CA ASP A 211 6.69 1.99 -17.46
C ASP A 211 6.77 2.47 -16.01
N LYS A 212 7.09 1.55 -15.08
CA LYS A 212 7.10 1.79 -13.63
C LYS A 212 5.77 2.34 -13.12
N ALA A 213 4.66 1.91 -13.71
CA ALA A 213 3.33 2.29 -13.28
C ALA A 213 3.15 2.03 -11.78
N PRO A 214 2.46 2.93 -11.05
CA PRO A 214 2.07 2.66 -9.68
C PRO A 214 1.15 1.43 -9.66
N ILE A 215 1.28 0.61 -8.63
CA ILE A 215 0.41 -0.56 -8.39
C ILE A 215 -0.09 -0.44 -6.96
N THR A 216 -1.41 -0.51 -6.79
CA THR A 216 -2.06 -0.58 -5.48
C THR A 216 -3.21 -1.57 -5.55
N GLY A 217 -3.72 -2.02 -4.42
CA GLY A 217 -4.75 -3.04 -4.41
C GLY A 217 -5.42 -3.20 -3.07
N VAL A 218 -6.58 -3.83 -3.12
CA VAL A 218 -7.43 -4.16 -1.98
C VAL A 218 -7.96 -5.57 -2.17
N ALA A 219 -8.18 -6.28 -1.07
CA ALA A 219 -8.82 -7.58 -1.07
C ALA A 219 -9.85 -7.64 0.06
N TRP A 220 -10.87 -8.46 -0.13
CA TRP A 220 -11.94 -8.69 0.84
C TRP A 220 -12.57 -10.07 0.63
N ASN A 221 -13.44 -10.47 1.56
CA ASN A 221 -14.12 -11.78 1.57
C ASN A 221 -13.14 -12.96 1.50
N TYR A 222 -12.19 -13.00 2.44
CA TYR A 222 -11.13 -14.02 2.49
C TYR A 222 -11.61 -15.44 2.80
N THR A 223 -12.92 -15.65 2.97
CA THR A 223 -13.54 -16.97 3.14
C THR A 223 -13.35 -17.85 1.90
N ALA A 224 -13.33 -19.16 2.13
CA ALA A 224 -13.18 -20.15 1.08
C ALA A 224 -14.28 -19.98 0.02
N GLY A 225 -13.88 -19.61 -1.21
CA GLY A 225 -14.76 -19.47 -2.37
C GLY A 225 -15.19 -18.05 -2.72
N GLN A 226 -14.97 -17.05 -1.85
CA GLN A 226 -15.49 -15.70 -2.07
C GLN A 226 -14.43 -14.61 -2.23
N LEU A 227 -13.14 -14.94 -2.11
CA LEU A 227 -12.03 -13.98 -2.21
C LEU A 227 -12.18 -13.07 -3.43
N GLN A 228 -12.22 -11.78 -3.15
CA GLN A 228 -12.22 -10.72 -4.14
C GLN A 228 -10.93 -9.92 -4.01
N ILE A 229 -10.33 -9.56 -5.14
CA ILE A 229 -9.17 -8.67 -5.17
C ILE A 229 -9.38 -7.66 -6.29
N ARG A 230 -8.99 -6.41 -6.03
CA ARG A 230 -8.82 -5.37 -7.05
C ARG A 230 -7.39 -4.89 -7.03
N VAL A 231 -6.79 -4.82 -8.22
CA VAL A 231 -5.46 -4.24 -8.41
C VAL A 231 -5.61 -3.08 -9.38
N PHE A 232 -5.12 -1.92 -8.97
CA PHE A 232 -5.19 -0.69 -9.73
C PHE A 232 -3.80 -0.31 -10.21
N THR A 233 -3.71 0.10 -11.48
CA THR A 233 -2.48 0.58 -12.09
C THR A 233 -2.78 1.61 -13.18
N LEU A 234 -1.75 2.02 -13.94
CA LEU A 234 -1.91 2.94 -15.06
C LEU A 234 -1.53 2.28 -16.39
N GLN A 235 -2.35 2.56 -17.40
CA GLN A 235 -2.07 2.24 -18.78
C GLN A 235 -2.46 3.45 -19.63
N ASN A 236 -1.51 3.95 -20.43
CA ASN A 236 -1.64 5.19 -21.18
C ASN A 236 -2.11 6.37 -20.30
N ASN A 237 -1.57 6.48 -19.08
CA ASN A 237 -1.96 7.44 -18.05
C ASN A 237 -3.42 7.36 -17.59
N VAL A 238 -4.12 6.27 -17.88
CA VAL A 238 -5.50 6.02 -17.43
C VAL A 238 -5.48 4.99 -16.30
N LEU A 239 -6.20 5.31 -15.22
CA LEU A 239 -6.41 4.38 -14.11
C LEU A 239 -7.27 3.19 -14.56
N VAL A 240 -6.71 2.01 -14.39
CA VAL A 240 -7.27 0.73 -14.79
C VAL A 240 -7.39 -0.21 -13.61
N GLU A 241 -8.39 -1.09 -13.65
CA GLU A 241 -8.71 -2.04 -12.60
C GLU A 241 -8.62 -3.48 -13.14
N LEU A 242 -7.77 -4.28 -12.49
CA LEU A 242 -7.69 -5.72 -12.65
C LEU A 242 -8.54 -6.39 -11.57
N ILE A 243 -9.44 -7.27 -11.98
CA ILE A 243 -10.46 -7.86 -11.11
C ILE A 243 -10.21 -9.36 -10.96
N TYR A 244 -10.04 -9.79 -9.71
CA TYR A 244 -10.12 -11.19 -9.32
C TYR A 244 -11.40 -11.42 -8.52
N ASP A 245 -12.18 -12.42 -8.94
CA ASP A 245 -13.37 -12.88 -8.25
C ASP A 245 -13.34 -14.41 -8.22
N ARG A 246 -13.03 -14.98 -7.05
CA ARG A 246 -12.94 -16.45 -6.88
C ARG A 246 -14.26 -17.14 -7.21
N GLY A 247 -15.40 -16.53 -6.88
CA GLY A 247 -16.73 -17.05 -7.17
C GLY A 247 -17.08 -17.05 -8.66
N ARG A 248 -16.38 -16.25 -9.47
CA ARG A 248 -16.51 -16.20 -10.94
C ARG A 248 -15.35 -16.86 -11.68
N GLY A 249 -14.56 -17.69 -11.01
CA GLY A 249 -13.47 -18.44 -11.63
C GLY A 249 -12.12 -17.71 -11.68
N GLY A 250 -11.95 -16.62 -10.92
CA GLY A 250 -10.68 -15.92 -10.71
C GLY A 250 -10.54 -14.64 -11.53
N TRP A 251 -9.40 -14.47 -12.21
CA TRP A 251 -9.06 -13.24 -12.94
C TRP A 251 -9.97 -13.03 -14.17
N ILE A 252 -10.66 -11.89 -14.22
CA ILE A 252 -11.53 -11.49 -15.34
C ILE A 252 -10.66 -11.01 -16.52
N THR A 253 -11.05 -11.31 -17.76
CA THR A 253 -10.28 -10.93 -18.99
C THR A 253 -10.30 -9.45 -19.28
N ASN A 254 -11.44 -8.80 -19.03
CA ASN A 254 -11.66 -7.42 -19.46
C ASN A 254 -11.20 -6.50 -18.34
N VAL A 255 -10.13 -5.77 -18.59
CA VAL A 255 -9.67 -4.72 -17.69
C VAL A 255 -10.69 -3.60 -17.73
N ALA A 256 -11.21 -3.25 -16.55
CA ALA A 256 -12.13 -2.14 -16.43
C ALA A 256 -11.32 -0.85 -16.45
N SER A 257 -11.48 -0.06 -17.51
CA SER A 257 -11.07 1.34 -17.46
C SER A 257 -12.02 2.07 -16.52
N THR A 258 -11.48 2.78 -15.53
CA THR A 258 -12.32 3.67 -14.70
C THR A 258 -12.85 4.86 -15.48
N GLY A 259 -12.32 5.09 -16.70
CA GLY A 259 -12.76 6.15 -17.62
C GLY A 259 -12.49 7.57 -17.14
N GLN A 260 -11.84 7.78 -15.98
CA GLN A 260 -11.90 9.08 -15.30
C GLN A 260 -10.65 9.63 -14.61
N VAL A 261 -9.45 9.05 -14.81
CA VAL A 261 -8.26 9.68 -14.22
C VAL A 261 -7.10 9.70 -15.19
N SER A 262 -6.94 10.83 -15.91
CA SER A 262 -5.62 11.28 -16.32
C SER A 262 -4.88 11.71 -15.05
N ILE A 263 -4.01 10.84 -14.56
CA ILE A 263 -3.14 11.11 -13.39
C ILE A 263 -1.93 11.97 -13.79
N SER A 264 -1.84 12.35 -15.06
CA SER A 264 -0.82 13.25 -15.55
C SER A 264 -0.97 14.63 -14.90
N GLY A 265 -0.08 14.91 -13.95
CA GLY A 265 0.43 16.28 -13.82
C GLY A 265 0.92 16.77 -15.19
N THR A 266 1.14 18.06 -15.36
CA THR A 266 1.50 18.71 -16.64
C THR A 266 2.75 18.13 -17.34
N ASN A 267 3.43 17.15 -16.75
CA ASN A 267 4.57 16.44 -17.31
C ASN A 267 4.28 14.91 -17.35
N PRO A 268 4.14 14.29 -18.54
CA PRO A 268 3.79 12.88 -18.70
C PRO A 268 4.88 11.89 -18.23
N VAL A 269 6.02 12.38 -17.72
CA VAL A 269 7.20 11.59 -17.38
C VAL A 269 7.14 10.97 -15.98
N GLN A 270 6.21 11.40 -15.11
CA GLN A 270 6.13 10.84 -13.75
C GLN A 270 4.68 10.66 -13.31
N ALA A 271 4.19 9.43 -13.40
CA ALA A 271 2.92 9.04 -12.83
C ALA A 271 2.91 9.28 -11.31
N SER A 272 1.78 9.75 -10.81
CA SER A 272 1.56 9.91 -9.37
C SER A 272 1.59 8.57 -8.64
N ALA A 273 1.98 8.57 -7.36
CA ALA A 273 1.79 7.39 -6.53
C ALA A 273 0.29 7.11 -6.34
N LEU A 274 -0.05 5.82 -6.17
CA LEU A 274 -1.41 5.38 -5.86
C LEU A 274 -1.44 4.71 -4.48
N ALA A 275 -2.51 4.93 -3.74
CA ALA A 275 -2.80 4.17 -2.52
C ALA A 275 -4.28 3.83 -2.45
N SER A 276 -4.64 2.56 -2.33
CA SER A 276 -6.03 2.13 -2.18
C SER A 276 -6.36 1.64 -0.77
N VAL A 277 -7.61 1.84 -0.36
CA VAL A 277 -8.19 1.27 0.85
C VAL A 277 -9.52 0.61 0.54
N GLY A 278 -9.77 -0.55 1.13
CA GLY A 278 -11.08 -1.19 1.11
C GLY A 278 -11.97 -0.52 2.15
N LEU A 279 -13.20 -0.20 1.79
CA LEU A 279 -14.14 0.46 2.67
C LEU A 279 -15.06 -0.51 3.40
N ASN A 280 -15.32 -1.70 2.85
CA ASN A 280 -16.12 -2.73 3.50
C ASN A 280 -15.98 -4.07 2.78
N GLN A 281 -16.65 -5.09 3.32
CA GLN A 281 -16.78 -6.43 2.74
C GLN A 281 -17.62 -6.48 1.44
N ASN A 282 -18.24 -5.36 1.03
CA ASN A 282 -19.02 -5.27 -0.20
C ASN A 282 -18.19 -4.79 -1.39
N GLY A 283 -16.87 -4.65 -1.23
CA GLY A 283 -15.98 -4.26 -2.32
C GLY A 283 -16.01 -2.79 -2.67
N LYS A 284 -16.51 -1.94 -1.77
CA LYS A 284 -16.33 -0.49 -1.90
C LYS A 284 -14.87 -0.14 -1.63
N PHE A 285 -14.31 0.80 -2.37
CA PHE A 285 -12.92 1.21 -2.23
C PHE A 285 -12.71 2.69 -2.53
N THR A 286 -11.61 3.21 -2.01
CA THR A 286 -11.10 4.54 -2.32
C THR A 286 -9.66 4.42 -2.82
N ILE A 287 -9.31 5.21 -3.83
CA ILE A 287 -7.95 5.33 -4.37
C ILE A 287 -7.49 6.77 -4.18
N PHE A 288 -6.41 6.95 -3.45
CA PHE A 288 -5.70 8.20 -3.28
C PHE A 288 -4.60 8.34 -4.31
N TYR A 289 -4.47 9.55 -4.84
CA TYR A 289 -3.46 9.89 -5.83
C TYR A 289 -3.10 11.37 -5.71
N GLN A 290 -1.97 11.77 -6.25
CA GLN A 290 -1.52 13.17 -6.24
C GLN A 290 -1.56 13.76 -7.66
N PRO A 291 -2.63 14.47 -8.06
CA PRO A 291 -2.72 15.09 -9.39
C PRO A 291 -1.76 16.25 -9.61
N SER A 292 -1.33 16.92 -8.53
CA SER A 292 -0.40 18.05 -8.59
C SER A 292 0.38 18.19 -7.29
N LYS A 293 1.44 19.00 -7.29
CA LYS A 293 2.27 19.25 -6.10
C LYS A 293 1.39 19.73 -4.93
N GLY A 294 1.52 19.08 -3.77
CA GLY A 294 0.79 19.46 -2.55
C GLY A 294 -0.72 19.18 -2.56
N VAL A 295 -1.23 18.41 -3.51
CA VAL A 295 -2.65 18.05 -3.57
C VAL A 295 -2.79 16.54 -3.63
N ILE A 296 -3.39 15.94 -2.61
CA ILE A 296 -3.83 14.54 -2.66
C ILE A 296 -5.33 14.55 -2.95
N ALA A 297 -5.75 13.84 -3.99
CA ALA A 297 -7.14 13.65 -4.40
C ALA A 297 -7.59 12.20 -4.16
N GLN A 298 -8.89 11.97 -4.24
CA GLN A 298 -9.48 10.63 -4.07
C GLN A 298 -10.43 10.25 -5.22
N TYR A 299 -10.46 8.95 -5.50
CA TYR A 299 -11.43 8.32 -6.38
C TYR A 299 -12.17 7.25 -5.58
N ASP A 300 -13.50 7.35 -5.50
CA ASP A 300 -14.36 6.42 -4.78
C ASP A 300 -15.15 5.57 -5.78
N SER A 301 -15.31 4.28 -5.46
CA SER A 301 -16.08 3.33 -6.28
C SER A 301 -17.54 3.75 -6.50
N ASP A 302 -18.12 4.51 -5.55
CA ASP A 302 -19.53 4.92 -5.56
C ASP A 302 -19.77 6.26 -6.26
N PHE A 303 -18.84 7.22 -6.11
CA PHE A 303 -19.13 8.63 -6.38
C PHE A 303 -18.42 9.21 -7.61
N LYS A 304 -17.55 8.46 -8.30
CA LYS A 304 -16.82 8.87 -9.53
C LYS A 304 -16.11 10.25 -9.37
N ARG A 305 -14.82 10.19 -9.00
CA ARG A 305 -13.86 11.29 -8.73
C ARG A 305 -14.38 12.43 -7.84
N VAL A 306 -13.82 12.53 -6.63
CA VAL A 306 -14.01 13.69 -5.76
C VAL A 306 -12.66 14.39 -5.60
N GLN A 307 -12.52 15.60 -6.16
CA GLN A 307 -11.35 16.43 -5.86
C GLN A 307 -11.50 17.02 -4.46
N LEU A 308 -11.30 16.19 -3.44
CA LEU A 308 -11.04 16.70 -2.11
C LEU A 308 -9.57 17.10 -2.10
N GLY A 309 -9.30 18.38 -1.83
CA GLY A 309 -7.97 18.78 -1.39
C GLY A 309 -7.80 18.24 0.02
N ILE A 310 -7.34 16.99 0.14
CA ILE A 310 -6.98 16.45 1.46
C ILE A 310 -5.96 17.44 2.02
N PRO A 311 -6.21 18.06 3.18
CA PRO A 311 -5.30 19.01 3.76
C PRO A 311 -3.96 18.32 3.93
N THR A 312 -2.97 18.73 3.14
CA THR A 312 -1.58 18.47 3.43
C THR A 312 -1.11 19.60 4.31
N ALA A 313 -0.30 19.33 5.32
CA ALA A 313 0.35 20.41 6.04
C ALA A 313 1.06 21.32 5.03
N ARG A 314 0.68 22.59 4.99
CA ARG A 314 1.39 23.61 4.23
C ARG A 314 2.69 23.87 4.99
N ASP A 315 3.81 23.89 4.26
CA ASP A 315 5.07 24.43 4.77
C ASP A 315 4.85 25.87 5.28
#